data_AF-A0A4Y9N6Q4-F1
#
_entry.id   AF-A0A4Y9N6Q4-F1
#
_cell.length_a   1.000
_cell.length_b   1.000
_cell.length_c   1.000
_cell.angle_alpha   90.00
_cell.angle_beta   90.00
_cell.angle_gamma   90.00
#
_symmetry.space_group_name_H-M   'P 1'
#
loop_
_entity.id
_entity.type
_entity.pdbx_description
1 polymer ?
#
loop_
_entity_poly.entity_id
_entity_poly.type
_entity_poly.pdbx_seq_one_letter_code
_entity_poly.pdbx_strand_id
1 'polypeptide(L)'
;MLDLTDVAAGTVTKFQRSAPDRIVTSLRPSHVGLVSQEEFDQVQTLIRSSADAGGTKPRSVRAATSPYQLRGLLHCRLCGRRMSGHRRGPTLYYRCRAADLISSQRERHPSIVYVREDTLVPLLQEWLLGFFAPDRVNETLEALVGANEPSLAASTRRAVITGRLRDAEKRLAQYKAALGQGADVALVSAWINEATADIAHARLDLTTADSAVPQEMSREELERVVSDMSLVVARLASADPATKAALYRDLSLRLTYDYDQREVEAEVSTAEACAKRGVRGGT
;
A
#
# COMPACT_ATOMS: atom_id res chain seq x y z
N MET A 1 31.94 5.79 -8.35
CA MET A 1 32.80 4.98 -7.46
C MET A 1 34.22 5.45 -7.75
N LEU A 2 34.91 6.05 -6.78
CA LEU A 2 36.28 6.55 -6.97
C LEU A 2 37.23 5.36 -6.75
N ASP A 3 38.15 5.14 -7.68
CA ASP A 3 39.20 4.13 -7.57
C ASP A 3 40.22 4.57 -6.51
N LEU A 4 40.41 3.75 -5.48
CA LEU A 4 41.27 4.04 -4.34
C LEU A 4 42.76 3.80 -4.65
N THR A 5 43.10 3.27 -5.82
CA THR A 5 44.47 2.92 -6.22
C THR A 5 45.08 3.83 -7.29
N ASP A 6 44.31 4.81 -7.79
CA ASP A 6 44.81 5.78 -8.76
C ASP A 6 45.59 6.92 -8.08
N VAL A 7 46.92 6.85 -8.17
CA VAL A 7 47.86 7.80 -7.56
C VAL A 7 47.81 9.17 -8.24
N ALA A 8 47.28 9.28 -9.46
CA ALA A 8 47.17 10.54 -10.21
C ALA A 8 45.90 11.34 -9.88
N ALA A 9 44.96 10.79 -9.11
CA ALA A 9 43.63 11.37 -8.86
C ALA A 9 43.62 12.57 -7.89
N GLY A 10 44.76 12.93 -7.27
CA GLY A 10 44.84 14.02 -6.29
C GLY A 10 44.09 13.75 -4.98
N THR A 11 44.17 14.67 -4.02
CA THR A 11 43.46 14.56 -2.73
C THR A 11 42.14 15.34 -2.77
N VAL A 12 41.02 14.64 -2.54
CA VAL A 12 39.71 15.27 -2.38
C VAL A 12 39.34 15.29 -0.89
N THR A 13 39.38 16.46 -0.27
CA THR A 13 38.90 16.66 1.10
C THR A 13 37.38 16.72 1.12
N LYS A 14 36.72 15.74 1.73
CA LYS A 14 35.29 15.78 2.03
C LYS A 14 35.10 16.13 3.50
N PHE A 15 34.48 17.27 3.77
CA PHE A 15 34.05 17.61 5.12
C PHE A 15 32.84 16.74 5.49
N GLN A 16 33.05 15.80 6.41
CA GLN A 16 31.97 15.03 7.03
C GLN A 16 31.67 15.66 8.39
N ARG A 17 30.39 15.77 8.74
CA ARG A 17 29.99 16.23 10.07
C ARG A 17 30.46 15.20 11.10
N SER A 18 31.19 15.65 12.13
CA SER A 18 31.62 14.78 13.23
C SER A 18 30.42 14.15 13.93
N ALA A 19 30.56 12.87 14.27
CA ALA A 19 29.60 12.18 15.11
C ALA A 19 29.53 12.86 16.49
N PRO A 20 28.38 12.81 17.21
CA PRO A 20 28.17 13.56 18.44
C PRO A 20 29.19 13.27 19.54
N ASP A 21 29.67 12.03 19.60
CA ASP A 21 30.73 11.53 20.50
C ASP A 21 32.12 12.11 20.20
N ARG A 22 32.30 12.68 19.00
CA ARG A 22 33.55 13.31 18.53
C ARG A 22 33.51 14.84 18.56
N ILE A 23 32.42 15.44 19.05
CA ILE A 23 32.33 16.89 19.18
C ILE A 23 33.14 17.31 20.42
N VAL A 24 34.25 18.00 20.21
CA VAL A 24 35.05 18.57 21.30
C VAL A 24 34.37 19.85 21.77
N THR A 25 33.81 19.84 22.98
CA THR A 25 33.27 21.02 23.66
C THR A 25 34.30 21.62 24.62
N SER A 26 34.24 22.94 24.83
CA SER A 26 35.13 23.62 25.76
C SER A 26 34.80 23.24 27.21
N LEU A 27 35.83 22.97 28.02
CA LEU A 27 35.68 22.64 29.45
C LEU A 27 35.13 23.80 30.28
N ARG A 28 35.21 25.03 29.78
CA ARG A 28 34.65 26.23 30.42
C ARG A 28 33.55 26.82 29.55
N PRO A 29 32.35 27.07 30.10
CA PRO A 29 31.30 27.76 29.39
C PRO A 29 31.67 29.23 29.20
N SER A 30 31.59 29.73 27.97
CA SER A 30 31.88 31.14 27.66
C SER A 30 30.71 32.09 27.96
N HIS A 31 29.54 31.55 28.30
CA HIS A 31 28.32 32.29 28.59
C HIS A 31 27.48 31.53 29.62
N VAL A 32 26.56 32.24 30.28
CA VAL A 32 25.58 31.61 31.18
C VAL A 32 24.67 30.72 30.34
N GLY A 33 24.57 29.45 30.73
CA GLY A 33 23.69 28.49 30.06
C GLY A 33 22.23 28.88 30.26
N LEU A 34 21.44 28.86 29.18
CA LEU A 34 19.99 29.05 29.25
C LEU A 34 19.28 27.88 29.94
N VAL A 35 19.88 26.70 29.85
CA VAL A 35 19.46 25.43 30.47
C VAL A 35 20.71 24.69 30.95
N SER A 36 20.55 23.76 31.88
CA SER A 36 21.65 22.91 32.31
C SER A 36 22.05 21.92 31.21
N GLN A 37 23.31 21.48 31.24
CA GLN A 37 23.82 20.47 30.29
C GLN A 37 23.06 19.13 30.44
N GLU A 38 22.71 18.76 31.67
CA GLU A 38 21.95 17.54 31.98
C GLU A 38 20.55 17.56 31.38
N GLU A 39 19.81 18.67 31.52
CA GLU A 39 18.49 18.85 30.90
C GLU A 39 18.58 18.79 29.36
N PHE A 40 19.62 19.41 28.80
CA PHE A 40 19.85 19.36 27.36
C PHE A 40 20.10 17.92 26.88
N ASP A 41 20.97 17.17 27.55
CA ASP A 41 21.32 15.80 27.18
C ASP A 41 20.14 14.83 27.36
N GLN A 42 19.33 15.04 28.40
CA GLN A 42 18.10 14.27 28.62
C GLN A 42 17.09 14.49 27.49
N VAL A 43 16.86 15.74 27.08
CA VAL A 43 15.96 16.07 25.95
C VAL A 43 16.51 15.53 24.63
N GLN A 44 17.83 15.63 24.38
CA GLN A 44 18.44 15.06 23.18
C GLN A 44 18.27 13.55 23.11
N THR A 45 18.36 12.86 24.25
CA THR A 45 18.12 11.41 24.33
C THR A 45 16.67 11.06 23.99
N LEU A 46 15.69 11.83 24.49
CA LEU A 46 14.27 11.68 24.15
C LEU A 46 13.97 11.98 22.68
N ILE A 47 14.65 12.96 22.08
CA ILE A 47 14.50 13.28 20.66
C ILE A 47 15.06 12.14 19.80
N ARG A 48 16.26 11.64 20.12
CA ARG A 48 16.91 10.55 19.39
C ARG A 48 16.13 9.24 19.48
N SER A 49 15.66 8.86 20.67
CA SER A 49 14.80 7.69 20.84
C SER A 49 13.49 7.80 20.04
N SER A 50 12.99 9.03 19.86
CA SER A 50 11.84 9.30 19.00
C SER A 50 12.15 9.41 17.50
N ALA A 51 13.42 9.45 17.11
CA ALA A 51 13.89 9.49 15.73
C ALA A 51 14.31 8.10 15.19
N ASP A 52 14.85 7.23 16.06
CA ASP A 52 15.18 5.83 15.73
C ASP A 52 13.93 4.96 15.53
N ALA A 53 12.80 5.35 16.11
CA ALA A 53 11.49 4.90 15.63
C ALA A 53 11.20 5.59 14.28
N GLY A 54 11.74 5.03 13.20
CA GLY A 54 11.78 5.55 11.82
C GLY A 54 10.45 5.89 11.13
N GLY A 55 9.52 6.52 11.82
CA GLY A 55 8.40 7.23 11.26
C GLY A 55 8.72 8.72 11.25
N THR A 56 8.63 9.35 10.08
CA THR A 56 8.31 10.78 10.00
C THR A 56 7.16 11.02 10.97
N LYS A 57 7.39 11.65 12.13
CA LYS A 57 6.29 11.97 13.06
C LYS A 57 5.24 12.67 12.20
N PRO A 58 4.03 12.12 12.01
CA PRO A 58 2.99 12.87 11.36
C PRO A 58 2.80 14.08 12.26
N ARG A 59 3.24 15.24 11.77
CA ARG A 59 2.91 16.52 12.38
C ARG A 59 1.42 16.41 12.65
N SER A 60 0.99 16.39 13.91
CA SER A 60 -0.42 16.23 14.22
C SER A 60 -1.09 17.41 13.55
N VAL A 61 -1.67 17.15 12.38
CA VAL A 61 -2.39 18.19 11.69
C VAL A 61 -3.57 18.34 12.60
N ARG A 62 -3.60 19.44 13.37
CA ARG A 62 -4.81 19.88 14.07
C ARG A 62 -5.96 19.52 13.14
N ALA A 63 -6.92 18.76 13.65
CA ALA A 63 -8.12 18.38 12.91
C ALA A 63 -8.98 19.63 12.70
N ALA A 64 -8.42 20.62 12.00
CA ALA A 64 -9.18 21.65 11.34
C ALA A 64 -9.98 20.89 10.29
N THR A 65 -11.31 20.95 10.45
CA THR A 65 -12.28 20.57 9.42
C THR A 65 -11.89 21.31 8.15
N SER A 66 -11.11 20.64 7.31
CA SER A 66 -10.56 21.22 6.11
C SER A 66 -11.71 21.31 5.11
N PRO A 67 -11.97 22.47 4.50
CA PRO A 67 -13.06 22.60 3.54
C PRO A 67 -12.81 21.81 2.25
N TYR A 68 -11.57 21.36 2.02
CA TYR A 68 -11.15 20.62 0.82
C TYR A 68 -11.59 19.15 0.85
N GLN A 69 -12.42 18.76 -0.11
CA GLN A 69 -12.99 17.41 -0.21
C GLN A 69 -11.98 16.35 -0.65
N LEU A 70 -11.00 16.74 -1.48
CA LEU A 70 -9.98 15.86 -2.06
C LEU A 70 -8.63 16.02 -1.36
N ARG A 71 -8.66 16.47 -0.10
CA ARG A 71 -7.46 16.69 0.70
C ARG A 71 -6.65 15.40 0.80
N GLY A 72 -5.43 15.46 0.29
CA GLY A 72 -4.50 14.33 0.37
C GLY A 72 -4.56 13.37 -0.80
N LEU A 73 -5.56 13.51 -1.68
CA LEU A 73 -5.87 12.56 -2.74
C LEU A 73 -5.34 13.02 -4.12
N LEU A 74 -5.25 14.35 -4.34
CA LEU A 74 -4.82 14.92 -5.62
C LEU A 74 -3.29 15.10 -5.71
N HIS A 75 -2.72 14.61 -6.80
CA HIS A 75 -1.30 14.62 -7.12
C HIS A 75 -1.07 15.28 -8.48
N CYS A 76 0.08 15.93 -8.65
CA CYS A 76 0.49 16.50 -9.94
C CYS A 76 1.23 15.44 -10.77
N ARG A 77 0.81 15.19 -12.02
CA ARG A 77 1.48 14.21 -12.90
C ARG A 77 2.94 14.56 -13.18
N LEU A 78 3.23 15.85 -13.34
CA LEU A 78 4.57 16.34 -13.72
C LEU A 78 5.65 16.07 -12.65
N CYS A 79 5.29 16.12 -11.37
CA CYS A 79 6.26 15.94 -10.27
C CYS A 79 5.89 14.83 -9.26
N GLY A 80 4.74 14.19 -9.42
CA GLY A 80 4.21 13.16 -8.51
C GLY A 80 3.81 13.67 -7.12
N ARG A 81 4.01 14.95 -6.81
CA ARG A 81 3.73 15.49 -5.47
C ARG A 81 2.25 15.73 -5.26
N ARG A 82 1.82 15.52 -4.02
CA ARG A 82 0.50 15.90 -3.53
C ARG A 82 0.30 17.41 -3.63
N MET A 83 -0.82 17.81 -4.22
CA MET A 83 -1.18 19.22 -4.38
C MET A 83 -1.65 19.82 -3.05
N SER A 84 -1.30 21.10 -2.83
CA SER A 84 -1.68 21.85 -1.64
C SER A 84 -2.99 22.60 -1.84
N GLY A 85 -3.85 22.66 -0.81
CA GLY A 85 -5.06 23.47 -0.88
C GLY A 85 -4.74 24.97 -0.90
N HIS A 86 -5.46 25.73 -1.72
CA HIS A 86 -5.41 27.18 -1.78
C HIS A 86 -6.82 27.76 -1.96
N ARG A 87 -7.20 28.72 -1.13
CA ARG A 87 -8.51 29.38 -1.22
C ARG A 87 -8.31 30.78 -1.79
N ARG A 88 -9.16 31.16 -2.74
CA ARG A 88 -9.27 32.52 -3.26
C ARG A 88 -10.75 32.94 -3.23
N GLY A 89 -11.11 33.79 -2.28
CA GLY A 89 -12.50 34.16 -2.03
C GLY A 89 -13.36 32.93 -1.67
N PRO A 90 -14.51 32.70 -2.33
CA PRO A 90 -15.35 31.52 -2.08
C PRO A 90 -14.79 30.24 -2.74
N THR A 91 -13.93 30.37 -3.75
CA THR A 91 -13.46 29.24 -4.56
C THR A 91 -12.26 28.55 -3.92
N LEU A 92 -12.31 27.22 -3.90
CA LEU A 92 -11.24 26.34 -3.45
C LEU A 92 -10.44 25.80 -4.65
N TYR A 93 -9.12 25.83 -4.51
CA TYR A 93 -8.18 25.35 -5.50
C TYR A 93 -7.23 24.33 -4.88
N TYR A 94 -6.71 23.45 -5.71
CA TYR A 94 -5.50 22.69 -5.47
C TYR A 94 -4.37 23.31 -6.27
N ARG A 95 -3.20 23.49 -5.66
CA ARG A 95 -2.03 24.06 -6.32
C ARG A 95 -0.78 23.23 -6.12
N CYS A 96 0.02 23.13 -7.18
CA CYS A 96 1.39 22.63 -7.13
C CYS A 96 2.33 23.73 -7.60
N ARG A 97 3.37 24.07 -6.81
CA ARG A 97 4.31 25.15 -7.13
C ARG A 97 5.68 24.58 -7.45
N ALA A 98 6.28 25.03 -8.55
CA ALA A 98 7.65 24.66 -8.90
C ALA A 98 8.65 25.13 -7.84
N ALA A 99 8.39 26.25 -7.15
CA ALA A 99 9.23 26.75 -6.07
C ALA A 99 9.42 25.74 -4.91
N ASP A 100 8.45 24.84 -4.70
CA ASP A 100 8.51 23.81 -3.66
C ASP A 100 9.26 22.53 -4.13
N LEU A 101 9.77 22.51 -5.36
CA LEU A 101 10.51 21.39 -5.96
C LEU A 101 12.02 21.54 -5.82
N ILE A 102 12.74 20.43 -5.90
CA ILE A 102 14.18 20.41 -6.15
C ILE A 102 14.49 20.90 -7.56
N SER A 103 15.68 21.47 -7.77
CA SER A 103 16.08 22.11 -9.04
C SER A 103 15.85 21.23 -10.27
N SER A 104 16.22 19.96 -10.23
CA SER A 104 16.07 19.01 -11.35
C SER A 104 14.63 18.75 -11.79
N GLN A 105 13.65 18.95 -10.92
CA GLN A 105 12.22 18.77 -11.24
C GLN A 105 11.53 20.09 -11.60
N ARG A 106 12.16 21.25 -11.39
CA ARG A 106 11.58 22.56 -11.72
C ARG A 106 11.49 22.80 -13.22
N GLU A 107 12.47 22.31 -13.98
CA GLU A 107 12.58 22.58 -15.42
C GLU A 107 11.39 22.02 -16.21
N ARG A 108 10.77 20.94 -15.73
CA ARG A 108 9.62 20.27 -16.37
C ARG A 108 8.28 20.66 -15.76
N HIS A 109 8.26 21.64 -14.85
CA HIS A 109 7.05 22.01 -14.12
C HIS A 109 6.74 23.51 -14.31
N PRO A 110 5.53 23.88 -14.75
CA PRO A 110 5.10 25.27 -14.79
C PRO A 110 5.26 25.97 -13.44
N SER A 111 5.35 27.30 -13.41
CA SER A 111 5.57 28.04 -12.17
C SER A 111 4.58 27.65 -11.07
N ILE A 112 3.29 27.61 -11.40
CA ILE A 112 2.20 27.11 -10.56
C ILE A 112 1.14 26.41 -11.41
N VAL A 113 0.78 25.20 -11.02
CA VAL A 113 -0.37 24.45 -11.55
C VAL A 113 -1.55 24.64 -10.61
N TYR A 114 -2.71 25.02 -11.14
CA TYR A 114 -3.95 25.22 -10.38
C TYR A 114 -5.08 24.34 -10.91
N VAL A 115 -5.83 23.74 -9.99
CA VAL A 115 -7.05 22.98 -10.30
C VAL A 115 -8.17 23.46 -9.38
N ARG A 116 -9.34 23.72 -9.93
CA ARG A 116 -10.52 24.16 -9.16
C ARG A 116 -11.26 22.98 -8.57
N GLU A 117 -11.58 23.04 -7.27
CA GLU A 117 -12.35 21.97 -6.62
C GLU A 117 -13.80 21.92 -7.10
N ASP A 118 -14.43 23.08 -7.31
CA ASP A 118 -15.83 23.17 -7.75
C ASP A 118 -16.09 22.62 -9.16
N THR A 119 -15.03 22.50 -9.97
CA THR A 119 -15.08 21.86 -11.29
C THR A 119 -14.72 20.38 -11.18
N LEU A 120 -13.74 20.05 -10.34
CA LEU A 120 -13.22 18.68 -10.22
C LEU A 120 -14.18 17.73 -9.50
N VAL A 121 -14.82 18.19 -8.42
CA VAL A 121 -15.68 17.32 -7.60
C VAL A 121 -16.90 16.82 -8.39
N PRO A 122 -17.66 17.64 -9.11
CA PRO A 122 -18.78 17.14 -9.91
C PRO A 122 -18.34 16.12 -10.98
N LEU A 123 -17.24 16.38 -11.68
CA LEU A 123 -16.71 15.45 -12.68
C LEU A 123 -16.31 14.10 -12.07
N LEU A 124 -15.68 14.11 -10.89
CA LEU A 124 -15.37 12.89 -10.15
C LEU A 124 -16.63 12.13 -9.75
N GLN A 125 -17.69 12.84 -9.37
CA GLN A 125 -18.96 12.22 -8.98
C GLN A 125 -19.66 11.57 -10.16
N GLU A 126 -19.72 12.25 -11.31
CA GLU A 126 -20.26 11.69 -12.55
C GLU A 126 -19.47 10.46 -12.99
N TRP A 127 -18.13 10.52 -12.91
CA TRP A 127 -17.27 9.37 -13.18
C TRP A 127 -17.56 8.20 -12.25
N LEU A 128 -17.62 8.43 -10.93
CA LEU A 128 -17.97 7.37 -9.96
C LEU A 128 -19.36 6.78 -10.24
N LEU A 129 -20.35 7.61 -10.56
CA LEU A 129 -21.70 7.14 -10.90
C LEU A 129 -21.70 6.27 -12.16
N GLY A 130 -20.90 6.63 -13.17
CA GLY A 130 -20.76 5.85 -14.40
C GLY A 130 -20.21 4.44 -14.16
N PHE A 131 -19.27 4.26 -13.23
CA PHE A 131 -18.74 2.93 -12.88
C PHE A 131 -19.76 1.99 -12.23
N PHE A 132 -20.71 2.57 -11.49
CA PHE A 132 -21.75 1.82 -10.77
C PHE A 132 -23.14 1.96 -11.40
N ALA A 133 -23.21 2.44 -12.64
CA ALA A 133 -24.47 2.61 -13.35
C ALA A 133 -25.11 1.23 -13.63
N PRO A 134 -26.44 1.06 -13.49
CA PRO A 134 -27.09 -0.26 -13.57
C PRO A 134 -26.81 -1.03 -14.86
N ASP A 135 -26.59 -0.32 -15.97
CA ASP A 135 -26.25 -0.84 -17.28
C ASP A 135 -24.79 -1.31 -17.40
N ARG A 136 -23.90 -0.82 -16.53
CA ARG A 136 -22.47 -1.17 -16.48
C ARG A 136 -22.08 -2.06 -15.30
N VAL A 137 -22.97 -2.27 -14.33
CA VAL A 137 -22.73 -3.15 -13.17
C VAL A 137 -22.29 -4.54 -13.61
N ASN A 138 -22.91 -5.13 -14.63
CA ASN A 138 -22.51 -6.45 -15.13
C ASN A 138 -21.10 -6.44 -15.75
N GLU A 139 -20.74 -5.41 -16.52
CA GLU A 139 -19.40 -5.26 -17.08
C GLU A 139 -18.34 -5.07 -15.98
N THR A 140 -18.66 -4.25 -14.97
CA THR A 140 -17.82 -4.05 -13.77
C THR A 140 -17.66 -5.35 -12.98
N LEU A 141 -18.73 -6.15 -12.85
CA LEU A 141 -18.68 -7.46 -12.19
C LEU A 141 -17.81 -8.44 -12.97
N GLU A 142 -17.96 -8.55 -14.30
CA GLU A 142 -17.10 -9.42 -15.12
C GLU A 142 -15.63 -8.99 -15.04
N ALA A 143 -15.34 -7.69 -15.08
CA ALA A 143 -13.98 -7.17 -14.93
C ALA A 143 -13.38 -7.50 -13.55
N LEU A 144 -14.18 -7.39 -12.48
CA LEU A 144 -13.76 -7.73 -11.12
C LEU A 144 -13.58 -9.24 -10.93
N VAL A 145 -14.45 -10.07 -11.50
CA VAL A 145 -14.30 -11.54 -11.50
C VAL A 145 -13.04 -11.95 -12.25
N GLY A 146 -12.79 -11.39 -13.44
CA GLY A 146 -11.58 -11.65 -14.22
C GLY A 146 -10.30 -11.18 -13.51
N ALA A 147 -10.36 -10.07 -12.78
CA ALA A 147 -9.24 -9.61 -11.96
C ALA A 147 -9.01 -10.46 -10.70
N ASN A 148 -10.04 -11.19 -10.25
CA ASN A 148 -9.98 -12.08 -9.08
C ASN A 148 -9.64 -13.54 -9.46
N GLU A 149 -9.49 -13.86 -10.75
CA GLU A 149 -9.03 -15.19 -11.16
C GLU A 149 -7.59 -15.45 -10.66
N PRO A 150 -7.31 -16.64 -10.10
CA PRO A 150 -5.97 -16.98 -9.67
C PRO A 150 -5.02 -16.94 -10.86
N SER A 151 -3.88 -16.27 -10.69
CA SER A 151 -2.85 -16.20 -11.74
C SER A 151 -2.52 -17.59 -12.28
N LEU A 152 -2.16 -17.69 -13.56
CA LEU A 152 -1.77 -18.96 -14.18
C LEU A 152 -0.66 -19.69 -13.40
N ALA A 153 0.23 -18.94 -12.74
CA ALA A 153 1.27 -19.49 -11.88
C ALA A 153 0.70 -20.12 -10.59
N ALA A 154 -0.31 -19.48 -9.98
CA ALA A 154 -1.01 -20.01 -8.81
C ALA A 154 -1.83 -21.25 -9.16
N SER A 155 -2.57 -21.23 -10.28
CA SER A 155 -3.34 -22.39 -10.74
C SER A 155 -2.43 -23.57 -11.11
N THR A 156 -1.31 -23.33 -11.80
CA THR A 156 -0.32 -24.37 -12.09
C THR A 156 0.30 -24.96 -10.82
N ARG A 157 0.66 -24.11 -9.84
CA ARG A 157 1.20 -24.57 -8.55
C ARG A 157 0.19 -25.46 -7.82
N ARG A 158 -1.08 -25.06 -7.78
CA ARG A 158 -2.18 -25.85 -7.18
C ARG A 158 -2.37 -27.18 -7.90
N ALA A 159 -2.31 -27.19 -9.23
CA ALA A 159 -2.39 -28.42 -10.04
C ALA A 159 -1.23 -29.39 -9.73
N VAL A 160 -0.01 -28.89 -9.53
CA VAL A 160 1.14 -29.72 -9.15
C VAL A 160 0.97 -30.34 -7.76
N ILE A 161 0.54 -29.56 -6.76
CA ILE A 161 0.32 -30.04 -5.39
C ILE A 161 -0.79 -31.11 -5.36
N THR A 162 -1.90 -30.86 -6.06
CA THR A 162 -3.01 -31.83 -6.16
C THR A 162 -2.62 -33.10 -6.92
N GLY A 163 -1.76 -32.99 -7.94
CA GLY A 163 -1.16 -34.15 -8.62
C GLY A 163 -0.35 -35.02 -7.66
N ARG A 164 0.55 -34.41 -6.88
CA ARG A 164 1.36 -35.12 -5.86
C ARG A 164 0.50 -35.84 -4.82
N LEU A 165 -0.59 -35.20 -4.37
CA LEU A 165 -1.52 -35.80 -3.42
C LEU A 165 -2.16 -37.08 -4.00
N ARG A 166 -2.67 -37.00 -5.24
CA ARG A 166 -3.28 -38.16 -5.91
C ARG A 166 -2.28 -39.30 -6.11
N ASP A 167 -1.04 -38.97 -6.46
CA ASP A 167 0.01 -39.97 -6.64
C ASP A 167 0.41 -40.65 -5.32
N ALA A 168 0.47 -39.89 -4.22
CA ALA A 168 0.72 -40.44 -2.88
C ALA A 168 -0.44 -41.33 -2.39
N GLU A 169 -1.69 -40.91 -2.61
CA GLU A 169 -2.88 -41.71 -2.28
C GLU A 169 -2.93 -43.01 -3.10
N LYS A 170 -2.54 -42.97 -4.38
CA LYS A 170 -2.46 -44.15 -5.24
C LYS A 170 -1.37 -45.12 -4.76
N ARG A 171 -0.18 -44.63 -4.41
CA ARG A 171 0.90 -45.45 -3.83
C ARG A 171 0.44 -46.12 -2.53
N LEU A 172 -0.21 -45.39 -1.64
CA LEU A 172 -0.76 -45.93 -0.38
C LEU A 172 -1.77 -47.05 -0.64
N ALA A 173 -2.67 -46.88 -1.61
CA ALA A 173 -3.64 -47.91 -1.97
C ALA A 173 -2.96 -49.18 -2.52
N GLN A 174 -1.92 -49.03 -3.35
CA GLN A 174 -1.14 -50.14 -3.88
C GLN A 174 -0.39 -50.90 -2.78
N TYR A 175 0.23 -50.19 -1.84
CA TYR A 175 0.94 -50.80 -0.72
C TYR A 175 -0.01 -51.58 0.21
N LYS A 176 -1.22 -51.05 0.45
CA LYS A 176 -2.27 -51.78 1.20
C LYS A 176 -2.72 -53.06 0.49
N ALA A 177 -2.84 -53.05 -0.83
CA ALA A 177 -3.19 -54.23 -1.61
C ALA A 177 -2.07 -55.31 -1.57
N ALA A 178 -0.81 -54.89 -1.61
CA ALA A 178 0.34 -55.79 -1.54
C ALA A 178 0.45 -56.52 -0.18
N LEU A 179 0.10 -55.85 0.93
CA LEU A 179 -0.01 -56.51 2.24
C LEU A 179 -1.04 -57.65 2.24
N GLY A 180 -2.16 -57.48 1.54
CA GLY A 180 -3.18 -58.52 1.39
C GLY A 180 -2.70 -59.75 0.62
N GLN A 181 -1.59 -59.64 -0.12
CA GLN A 181 -1.00 -60.73 -0.92
C GLN A 181 0.22 -61.38 -0.26
N GLY A 182 0.54 -61.05 1.00
CA GLY A 182 1.61 -61.70 1.77
C GLY A 182 3.00 -61.09 1.58
N ALA A 183 3.09 -59.81 1.20
CA ALA A 183 4.36 -59.08 1.16
C ALA A 183 4.99 -58.91 2.55
N ASP A 184 6.31 -58.73 2.61
CA ASP A 184 7.07 -58.51 3.85
C ASP A 184 6.54 -57.29 4.62
N VAL A 185 6.00 -57.54 5.81
CA VAL A 185 5.36 -56.55 6.67
C VAL A 185 6.31 -55.43 7.05
N ALA A 186 7.59 -55.72 7.30
CA ALA A 186 8.56 -54.71 7.71
C ALA A 186 8.82 -53.70 6.59
N LEU A 187 9.00 -54.17 5.37
CA LEU A 187 9.31 -53.35 4.21
C LEU A 187 8.10 -52.50 3.76
N VAL A 188 6.89 -53.07 3.79
CA VAL A 188 5.66 -52.33 3.44
C VAL A 188 5.29 -51.30 4.51
N SER A 189 5.59 -51.55 5.79
CA SER A 189 5.33 -50.58 6.86
C SER A 189 6.10 -49.26 6.64
N ALA A 190 7.35 -49.34 6.17
CA ALA A 190 8.17 -48.17 5.88
C ALA A 190 7.57 -47.34 4.72
N TRP A 191 7.15 -48.00 3.64
CA TRP A 191 6.52 -47.34 2.48
C TRP A 191 5.15 -46.74 2.78
N ILE A 192 4.36 -47.37 3.66
CA ILE A 192 3.09 -46.80 4.13
C ILE A 192 3.36 -45.52 4.92
N ASN A 193 4.33 -45.55 5.84
CA ASN A 193 4.69 -44.37 6.63
C ASN A 193 5.14 -43.21 5.72
N GLU A 194 5.99 -43.49 4.73
CA GLU A 194 6.43 -42.52 3.72
C GLU A 194 5.25 -41.95 2.92
N ALA A 195 4.36 -42.80 2.39
CA ALA A 195 3.19 -42.33 1.64
C ALA A 195 2.22 -41.51 2.50
N THR A 196 2.05 -41.86 3.79
CA THR A 196 1.23 -41.06 4.71
C THR A 196 1.86 -39.71 5.05
N ALA A 197 3.19 -39.65 5.15
CA ALA A 197 3.92 -38.40 5.33
C ALA A 197 3.78 -37.51 4.08
N ASP A 198 3.92 -38.07 2.88
CA ASP A 198 3.72 -37.35 1.62
C ASP A 198 2.30 -36.76 1.50
N ILE A 199 1.27 -37.52 1.90
CA ILE A 199 -0.12 -37.04 1.95
C ILE A 199 -0.26 -35.88 2.94
N ALA A 200 0.33 -36.00 4.14
CA ALA A 200 0.27 -34.95 5.15
C ALA A 200 0.95 -33.66 4.67
N HIS A 201 2.12 -33.76 4.04
CA HIS A 201 2.84 -32.64 3.45
C HIS A 201 2.06 -31.99 2.30
N ALA A 202 1.57 -32.77 1.34
CA ALA A 202 0.80 -32.24 0.21
C ALA A 202 -0.50 -31.55 0.66
N ARG A 203 -1.15 -32.04 1.73
CA ARG A 203 -2.30 -31.37 2.33
C ARG A 203 -1.92 -30.05 2.98
N LEU A 204 -0.82 -29.99 3.72
CA LEU A 204 -0.33 -28.76 4.32
C LEU A 204 0.03 -27.71 3.25
N ASP A 205 0.69 -28.13 2.17
CA ASP A 205 1.02 -27.28 1.03
C ASP A 205 -0.25 -26.72 0.37
N LEU A 206 -1.30 -27.53 0.25
CA LEU A 206 -2.58 -27.10 -0.30
C LEU A 206 -3.28 -26.08 0.61
N THR A 207 -3.33 -26.34 1.92
CA THR A 207 -3.90 -25.38 2.89
C THR A 207 -3.15 -24.06 2.88
N THR A 208 -1.82 -24.11 2.75
CA THR A 208 -0.97 -22.92 2.66
C THR A 208 -1.21 -22.15 1.36
N ALA A 209 -1.35 -22.86 0.24
CA ALA A 209 -1.70 -22.25 -1.05
C ALA A 209 -3.09 -21.60 -1.02
N ASP A 210 -4.05 -22.23 -0.34
CA ASP A 210 -5.43 -21.73 -0.20
C ASP A 210 -5.52 -20.53 0.73
N SER A 211 -4.72 -20.50 1.80
CA SER A 211 -4.66 -19.36 2.72
C SER A 211 -3.91 -18.16 2.14
N ALA A 212 -3.06 -18.39 1.14
CA ALA A 212 -2.31 -17.33 0.44
C ALA A 212 -3.15 -16.64 -0.65
N VAL A 213 -4.27 -17.24 -1.05
CA VAL A 213 -5.27 -16.60 -1.93
C VAL A 213 -6.31 -15.95 -1.02
N PRO A 214 -6.57 -14.64 -1.12
CA PRO A 214 -7.69 -14.02 -0.42
C PRO A 214 -8.97 -14.80 -0.71
N GLN A 215 -9.74 -15.12 0.32
CA GLN A 215 -10.99 -15.87 0.22
C GLN A 215 -11.82 -15.33 -0.96
N GLU A 216 -11.98 -16.14 -2.01
CA GLU A 216 -12.66 -15.74 -3.24
C GLU A 216 -14.10 -15.33 -2.87
N MET A 217 -14.43 -14.04 -3.02
CA MET A 217 -15.80 -13.57 -2.86
C MET A 217 -16.67 -14.25 -3.90
N SER A 218 -17.81 -14.82 -3.50
CA SER A 218 -18.73 -15.43 -4.45
C SER A 218 -19.27 -14.39 -5.43
N ARG A 219 -19.70 -14.79 -6.63
CA ARG A 219 -20.32 -13.87 -7.61
C ARG A 219 -21.51 -13.14 -6.99
N GLU A 220 -22.33 -13.84 -6.21
CA GLU A 220 -23.51 -13.27 -5.53
C GLU A 220 -23.13 -12.32 -4.38
N GLU A 221 -21.98 -12.52 -3.75
CA GLU A 221 -21.42 -11.57 -2.78
C GLU A 221 -20.88 -10.32 -3.48
N LEU A 222 -20.19 -10.49 -4.61
CA LEU A 222 -19.69 -9.40 -5.43
C LEU A 222 -20.84 -8.55 -5.99
N GLU A 223 -21.90 -9.19 -6.50
CA GLU A 223 -23.13 -8.53 -6.96
C GLU A 223 -23.77 -7.69 -5.87
N ARG A 224 -23.91 -8.24 -4.66
CA ARG A 224 -24.43 -7.49 -3.51
C ARG A 224 -23.56 -6.29 -3.17
N VAL A 225 -22.23 -6.47 -3.14
CA VAL A 225 -21.30 -5.38 -2.84
C VAL A 225 -21.37 -4.28 -3.90
N VAL A 226 -21.36 -4.62 -5.18
CA VAL A 226 -21.45 -3.63 -6.27
C VAL A 226 -22.79 -2.89 -6.24
N SER A 227 -23.89 -3.60 -5.98
CA SER A 227 -25.22 -2.99 -5.79
C SER A 227 -25.24 -2.03 -4.60
N ASP A 228 -24.70 -2.43 -3.45
CA ASP A 228 -24.61 -1.58 -2.26
C ASP A 228 -23.75 -0.32 -2.52
N MET A 229 -22.64 -0.47 -3.25
CA MET A 229 -21.81 0.66 -3.65
C MET A 229 -22.54 1.61 -4.59
N SER A 230 -23.37 1.11 -5.52
CA SER A 230 -24.18 1.97 -6.40
C SER A 230 -25.12 2.88 -5.61
N LEU A 231 -25.73 2.37 -4.54
CA LEU A 231 -26.62 3.14 -3.66
C LEU A 231 -25.86 4.19 -2.85
N VAL A 232 -24.65 3.86 -2.39
CA VAL A 232 -23.77 4.81 -1.68
C VAL A 232 -23.33 5.93 -2.62
N VAL A 233 -22.92 5.59 -3.85
CA VAL A 233 -22.47 6.58 -4.84
C VAL A 233 -23.62 7.45 -5.33
N ALA A 234 -24.83 6.91 -5.48
CA ALA A 234 -26.02 7.72 -5.80
C ALA A 234 -26.30 8.81 -4.73
N ARG A 235 -26.04 8.50 -3.46
CA ARG A 235 -26.21 9.44 -2.34
C ARG A 235 -25.06 10.44 -2.19
N LEU A 236 -23.91 10.20 -2.82
CA LEU A 236 -22.77 11.13 -2.78
C LEU A 236 -23.13 12.49 -3.34
N ALA A 237 -23.94 12.58 -4.39
CA ALA A 237 -24.25 13.87 -5.03
C ALA A 237 -24.79 14.90 -4.00
N SER A 238 -25.73 14.46 -3.16
CA SER A 238 -26.39 15.27 -2.12
C SER A 238 -25.68 15.31 -0.76
N ALA A 239 -24.61 14.54 -0.57
CA ALA A 239 -23.89 14.51 0.70
C ALA A 239 -23.19 15.86 1.01
N ASP A 240 -23.03 16.17 2.29
CA ASP A 240 -22.26 17.34 2.70
C ASP A 240 -20.75 17.16 2.38
N PRO A 241 -19.97 18.24 2.26
CA PRO A 241 -18.56 18.16 1.90
C PRO A 241 -17.69 17.33 2.86
N ALA A 242 -18.01 17.27 4.16
CA ALA A 242 -17.23 16.49 5.12
C ALA A 242 -17.46 14.99 4.92
N THR A 243 -18.71 14.59 4.67
CA THR A 243 -19.06 13.21 4.32
C THR A 243 -18.40 12.77 3.01
N LYS A 244 -18.41 13.63 1.98
CA LYS A 244 -17.69 13.37 0.72
C LYS A 244 -16.19 13.14 0.96
N ALA A 245 -15.57 14.02 1.76
CA ALA A 245 -14.14 13.93 2.08
C ALA A 245 -13.75 12.68 2.89
N ALA A 246 -14.67 12.16 3.71
CA ALA A 246 -14.48 10.89 4.41
C ALA A 246 -14.56 9.73 3.43
N LEU A 247 -15.61 9.67 2.61
CA LEU A 247 -15.79 8.57 1.66
C LEU A 247 -14.64 8.48 0.66
N TYR A 248 -14.23 9.61 0.05
CA TYR A 248 -13.13 9.59 -0.92
C TYR A 248 -11.81 9.08 -0.33
N ARG A 249 -11.61 9.29 0.97
CA ARG A 249 -10.45 8.79 1.71
C ARG A 249 -10.56 7.30 2.00
N ASP A 250 -11.75 6.83 2.37
CA ASP A 250 -11.99 5.42 2.69
C ASP A 250 -11.95 4.55 1.42
N LEU A 251 -12.34 5.11 0.27
CA LEU A 251 -12.15 4.51 -1.04
C LEU A 251 -10.67 4.46 -1.49
N SER A 252 -9.75 5.06 -0.71
CA SER A 252 -8.33 5.18 -1.07
C SER A 252 -8.13 5.75 -2.48
N LEU A 253 -8.91 6.76 -2.85
CA LEU A 253 -8.82 7.40 -4.15
C LEU A 253 -7.47 8.10 -4.32
N ARG A 254 -6.81 7.83 -5.43
CA ARG A 254 -5.67 8.61 -5.92
C ARG A 254 -6.08 9.31 -7.20
N LEU A 255 -5.99 10.64 -7.18
CA LEU A 255 -6.24 11.47 -8.35
C LEU A 255 -4.91 12.03 -8.83
N THR A 256 -4.63 11.91 -10.12
CA THR A 256 -3.42 12.44 -10.76
C THR A 256 -3.84 13.43 -11.84
N TYR A 257 -3.52 14.70 -11.64
CA TYR A 257 -3.82 15.76 -12.59
C TYR A 257 -2.69 15.92 -13.62
N ASP A 258 -3.03 15.76 -14.89
CA ASP A 258 -2.17 16.09 -16.03
C ASP A 258 -2.41 17.55 -16.45
N TYR A 259 -1.39 18.38 -16.30
CA TYR A 259 -1.46 19.79 -16.67
C TYR A 259 -1.52 20.00 -18.19
N ASP A 260 -0.80 19.17 -18.95
CA ASP A 260 -0.65 19.35 -20.39
C ASP A 260 -1.91 18.91 -21.12
N GLN A 261 -2.50 17.78 -20.71
CA GLN A 261 -3.77 17.27 -21.26
C GLN A 261 -5.00 17.87 -20.60
N ARG A 262 -4.85 18.51 -19.42
CA ARG A 262 -5.96 18.99 -18.57
C ARG A 262 -6.92 17.87 -18.14
N GLU A 263 -6.38 16.67 -18.00
CA GLU A 263 -7.12 15.47 -17.61
C GLU A 263 -6.82 15.10 -16.16
N VAL A 264 -7.73 14.33 -15.57
CA VAL A 264 -7.57 13.76 -14.25
C VAL A 264 -7.70 12.27 -14.37
N GLU A 265 -6.61 11.57 -14.08
CA GLU A 265 -6.60 10.13 -13.94
C GLU A 265 -7.03 9.77 -12.51
N ALA A 266 -8.08 8.97 -12.38
CA ALA A 266 -8.61 8.52 -11.10
C ALA A 266 -8.35 7.03 -10.92
N GLU A 267 -7.70 6.68 -9.81
CA GLU A 267 -7.35 5.32 -9.45
C GLU A 267 -7.94 5.00 -8.07
N VAL A 268 -8.57 3.82 -7.94
CA VAL A 268 -9.09 3.28 -6.68
C VAL A 268 -8.21 2.10 -6.28
N SER A 269 -7.55 2.18 -5.12
CA SER A 269 -6.76 1.06 -4.59
C SER A 269 -7.39 0.48 -3.33
N THR A 270 -8.03 -0.69 -3.45
CA THR A 270 -8.60 -1.40 -2.30
C THR A 270 -7.55 -2.13 -1.46
N ALA A 271 -6.33 -2.30 -1.97
CA ALA A 271 -5.25 -3.03 -1.30
C ALA A 271 -4.85 -2.42 0.07
N GLU A 272 -4.79 -1.10 0.18
CA GLU A 272 -4.48 -0.42 1.46
C GLU A 272 -5.66 -0.41 2.44
N ALA A 273 -6.90 -0.48 1.96
CA ALA A 273 -8.10 -0.50 2.79
C ALA A 273 -8.29 -1.87 3.48
N CYS A 274 -8.02 -2.96 2.76
CA CYS A 274 -8.07 -4.32 3.31
C CYS A 274 -6.97 -4.58 4.35
N ALA A 275 -5.76 -4.03 4.16
CA ALA A 275 -4.65 -4.19 5.09
C ALA A 275 -4.90 -3.57 6.49
N LYS A 276 -5.77 -2.55 6.60
CA LYS A 276 -6.08 -1.88 7.87
C LYS A 276 -7.19 -2.55 8.69
N ARG A 277 -7.89 -3.55 8.11
CA ARG A 277 -8.98 -4.31 8.76
C ARG A 277 -8.53 -5.63 9.41
N GLY A 278 -7.23 -5.87 9.52
CA GLY A 278 -6.70 -6.97 10.34
C GLY A 278 -7.10 -6.80 11.81
N VAL A 279 -8.08 -7.58 12.25
CA VAL A 279 -8.56 -7.64 13.62
C VAL A 279 -7.37 -7.92 14.54
N ARG A 280 -7.08 -7.00 15.47
CA ARG A 280 -6.23 -7.27 16.63
C ARG A 280 -6.97 -8.26 17.54
N GLY A 281 -6.95 -9.53 17.19
CA GLY A 281 -7.33 -10.63 18.07
C GLY A 281 -6.11 -11.03 18.89
N GLY A 282 -5.95 -10.42 20.06
CA GLY A 282 -5.08 -10.95 21.11
C GLY A 282 -5.90 -11.84 22.02
N THR A 283 -5.60 -13.14 22.03
CA THR A 283 -5.79 -14.00 23.21
C THR A 283 -4.62 -13.79 24.16
#